data_AF-A0A951S8X1-F1
#
_entry.id   AF-A0A951S8X1-F1
#
_cell.length_a   1.000
_cell.length_b   1.000
_cell.length_c   1.000
_cell.angle_alpha   90.00
_cell.angle_beta   90.00
_cell.angle_gamma   90.00
#
_symmetry.space_group_name_H-M   'P 1'
#
loop_
_entity.id
_entity.type
_entity.pdbx_description
1 polymer ?
#
loop_
_entity_poly.entity_id
_entity_poly.type
_entity_poly.pdbx_seq_one_letter_code
_entity_poly.pdbx_strand_id
1 'polypeptide(L)'
;MSTREFTLQLSGLEPLTIFEGSNFINVGERTNVTGSKKFLRLIKEGKFDEALEIAKEQVEGGAQIIDINMDEGMIDGVEAMVKFLHLVMSEPDIAKVPIMIDSSKWEIIEAGLKCVQ
;
A
#
# COMPACT_ATOMS: atom_id res chain seq x y z
N MET A 1 11.40 -36.82 -4.77
CA MET A 1 11.19 -35.51 -5.41
C MET A 1 10.76 -34.55 -4.33
N SER A 2 11.57 -33.54 -4.01
CA SER A 2 11.15 -32.46 -3.10
C SER A 2 10.13 -31.63 -3.87
N THR A 3 8.87 -31.72 -3.49
CA THR A 3 7.86 -30.71 -3.83
C THR A 3 8.41 -29.40 -3.31
N ARG A 4 8.76 -28.47 -4.22
CA ARG A 4 9.07 -27.10 -3.81
C ARG A 4 7.81 -26.56 -3.13
N GLU A 5 7.87 -26.35 -1.82
CA GLU A 5 6.84 -25.60 -1.11
C GLU A 5 6.82 -24.21 -1.73
N PHE A 6 5.71 -23.85 -2.39
CA PHE A 6 5.53 -22.52 -2.95
C PHE A 6 5.30 -21.55 -1.80
N THR A 7 6.32 -20.76 -1.48
CA THR A 7 6.21 -19.64 -0.52
C THR A 7 6.09 -18.33 -1.28
N LEU A 8 5.10 -17.50 -0.95
CA LEU A 8 5.06 -16.12 -1.41
C LEU A 8 5.97 -15.28 -0.50
N GLN A 9 6.95 -14.61 -1.11
CA GLN A 9 7.90 -13.75 -0.42
C GLN A 9 7.58 -12.31 -0.79
N LEU A 10 7.22 -11.50 0.20
CA LEU A 10 6.99 -10.07 0.08
C LEU A 10 7.92 -9.34 1.05
N SER A 11 8.09 -8.03 0.87
CA SER A 11 8.86 -7.23 1.80
C SER A 11 8.36 -5.79 1.83
N GLY A 12 8.30 -5.24 3.04
CA GLY A 12 8.57 -3.83 3.28
C GLY A 12 10.00 -3.71 3.79
N LEU A 13 10.27 -2.85 4.77
CA LEU A 13 11.54 -2.89 5.51
C LEU A 13 11.73 -4.22 6.27
N GLU A 14 10.63 -4.91 6.59
CA GLU A 14 10.64 -6.25 7.17
C GLU A 14 10.10 -7.29 6.16
N PRO A 15 10.67 -8.51 6.13
CA PRO A 15 10.22 -9.56 5.24
C PRO A 15 8.87 -10.16 5.70
N LEU A 16 8.01 -10.48 4.74
CA LEU A 16 6.77 -11.24 4.96
C LEU A 16 6.80 -12.52 4.10
N THR A 17 6.98 -13.66 4.76
CA THR A 17 6.91 -14.99 4.14
C THR A 17 5.55 -15.62 4.39
N ILE A 18 4.83 -15.95 3.32
CA ILE A 18 3.53 -16.61 3.36
C ILE A 18 3.70 -18.04 2.82
N PHE A 19 3.26 -19.01 3.61
CA PHE A 19 3.38 -20.45 3.33
C PHE A 19 2.13 -21.18 3.84
N GLU A 20 2.00 -22.49 3.55
CA GLU A 20 0.79 -23.27 3.82
C GLU A 20 0.31 -23.23 5.29
N GLY A 21 1.23 -23.07 6.25
CA GLY A 21 0.91 -22.95 7.69
C GLY A 21 0.72 -21.52 8.20
N SER A 22 0.74 -20.50 7.33
CA SER A 22 0.54 -19.11 7.73
C SER A 22 -0.92 -18.85 8.13
N ASN A 23 -1.11 -17.93 9.08
CA ASN A 23 -2.44 -17.40 9.38
C ASN A 23 -2.98 -16.59 8.19
N PHE A 24 -4.27 -16.23 8.27
CA PHE A 24 -4.87 -15.32 7.30
C PHE A 24 -4.08 -14.00 7.22
N ILE A 25 -3.80 -13.55 6.00
CA ILE A 25 -3.03 -12.34 5.73
C ILE A 25 -4.01 -11.18 5.51
N ASN A 26 -3.98 -10.20 6.41
CA ASN A 26 -4.84 -9.02 6.32
C ASN A 26 -4.21 -7.96 5.41
N VAL A 27 -4.96 -7.49 4.41
CA VAL A 27 -4.60 -6.35 3.56
C VAL A 27 -5.45 -5.15 3.97
N GLY A 28 -4.82 -4.05 4.34
CA GLY A 28 -5.51 -2.81 4.73
C GLY A 28 -6.01 -2.02 3.52
N GLU A 29 -7.33 -1.87 3.38
CA GLU A 29 -8.01 -1.27 2.22
C GLU A 29 -8.36 0.23 2.33
N ARG A 30 -8.15 0.87 3.49
CA ARG A 30 -8.69 2.24 3.77
C ARG A 30 -7.96 3.35 3.00
N THR A 31 -6.81 3.04 2.42
CA THR A 31 -5.92 3.88 1.59
C THR A 31 -6.29 3.82 0.10
N ASN A 32 -7.60 3.84 -0.18
CA ASN A 32 -8.18 3.72 -1.50
C ASN A 32 -9.08 4.92 -1.81
N VAL A 33 -8.73 5.73 -2.83
CA VAL A 33 -9.48 6.94 -3.17
C VAL A 33 -10.89 6.64 -3.70
N THR A 34 -11.11 5.50 -4.35
CA THR A 34 -12.43 5.08 -4.83
C THR A 34 -13.32 4.59 -3.67
N GLY A 35 -12.74 3.83 -2.74
CA GLY A 35 -13.46 3.17 -1.64
C GLY A 35 -13.63 4.03 -0.37
N SER A 36 -12.81 5.05 -0.17
CA SER A 36 -12.77 5.84 1.07
C SER A 36 -12.98 7.33 0.83
N LYS A 37 -14.18 7.84 1.16
CA LYS A 37 -14.50 9.27 1.10
C LYS A 37 -13.54 10.13 1.93
N LYS A 38 -13.09 9.63 3.08
CA LYS A 38 -12.11 10.32 3.94
C LYS A 38 -10.78 10.42 3.21
N PHE A 39 -10.25 9.31 2.70
CA PHE A 39 -8.96 9.28 2.02
C PHE A 39 -8.97 10.14 0.76
N LEU A 40 -9.99 10.00 -0.09
CA LEU A 40 -10.20 10.85 -1.26
C LEU A 40 -10.12 12.35 -0.95
N ARG A 41 -10.83 12.78 0.11
CA ARG A 41 -10.81 14.18 0.53
C ARG A 41 -9.40 14.62 0.93
N LEU A 42 -8.69 13.81 1.71
CA LEU A 42 -7.33 14.15 2.18
C LEU A 42 -6.35 14.26 1.01
N ILE A 43 -6.38 13.33 0.05
CA ILE A 43 -5.54 13.38 -1.14
C ILE A 43 -5.84 14.62 -1.98
N LYS A 44 -7.13 14.91 -2.24
CA LYS A 44 -7.55 16.10 -3.00
C LYS A 44 -7.19 17.41 -2.31
N GLU A 45 -7.25 17.47 -0.98
CA GLU A 45 -6.89 18.65 -0.19
C GLU A 45 -5.39 18.75 0.10
N GLY A 46 -4.58 17.78 -0.34
CA GLY A 46 -3.14 17.74 -0.10
C GLY A 46 -2.76 17.49 1.36
N LYS A 47 -3.67 16.93 2.17
CA LYS A 47 -3.48 16.62 3.59
C LYS A 47 -2.83 15.25 3.77
N PHE A 48 -1.59 15.15 3.29
CA PHE A 48 -0.88 13.87 3.26
C PHE A 48 -0.52 13.33 4.64
N ASP A 49 -0.23 14.20 5.62
CA ASP A 49 0.06 13.75 6.99
C ASP A 49 -1.13 13.00 7.60
N GLU A 50 -2.34 13.56 7.46
CA GLU A 50 -3.58 12.87 7.89
C GLU A 50 -3.86 11.59 7.08
N ALA A 51 -3.39 11.52 5.83
CA ALA A 51 -3.53 10.33 4.99
C ALA A 51 -2.56 9.22 5.41
N LEU A 52 -1.33 9.57 5.83
CA LEU A 52 -0.36 8.64 6.41
C LEU A 52 -0.89 8.02 7.70
N GLU A 53 -1.56 8.82 8.54
CA GLU A 53 -2.19 8.29 9.76
C GLU A 53 -3.21 7.18 9.46
N ILE A 54 -3.95 7.26 8.35
CA ILE A 54 -4.87 6.17 7.94
C ILE A 54 -4.09 4.89 7.61
N ALA A 55 -2.94 5.00 6.92
CA ALA A 55 -2.09 3.85 6.62
C ALA A 55 -1.49 3.28 7.93
N LYS A 56 -0.99 4.13 8.81
CA LYS A 56 -0.42 3.77 10.10
C LYS A 56 -1.42 3.04 11.01
N GLU A 57 -2.62 3.60 11.17
CA GLU A 57 -3.73 2.99 11.93
C GLU A 57 -4.02 1.55 11.45
N GLN A 58 -3.91 1.29 10.14
CA GLN A 58 -4.15 -0.06 9.60
C GLN A 58 -3.04 -1.03 9.98
N VAL A 59 -1.78 -0.60 9.91
CA VAL A 59 -0.64 -1.43 10.35
C VAL A 59 -0.71 -1.70 11.85
N GLU A 60 -1.00 -0.68 12.66
CA GLU A 60 -1.21 -0.83 14.12
C GLU A 60 -2.43 -1.71 14.44
N GLY A 61 -3.44 -1.69 13.58
CA GLY A 61 -4.61 -2.56 13.62
C GLY A 61 -4.37 -4.00 13.15
N GLY A 62 -3.14 -4.35 12.75
CA GLY A 62 -2.75 -5.72 12.37
C GLY A 62 -2.78 -6.01 10.87
N ALA A 63 -2.91 -5.00 10.00
CA ALA A 63 -2.69 -5.19 8.57
C ALA A 63 -1.23 -5.59 8.31
N GLN A 64 -1.05 -6.65 7.53
CA GLN A 64 0.27 -7.19 7.17
C GLN A 64 0.73 -6.71 5.80
N ILE A 65 -0.18 -6.12 5.02
CA ILE A 65 0.05 -5.48 3.73
C ILE A 65 -0.85 -4.25 3.69
N ILE A 66 -0.39 -3.15 3.09
CA ILE A 66 -1.22 -1.97 2.85
C ILE A 66 -1.54 -1.84 1.36
N ASP A 67 -2.82 -1.79 1.03
CA ASP A 67 -3.32 -1.50 -0.31
C ASP A 67 -3.31 0.01 -0.56
N ILE A 68 -2.76 0.46 -1.68
CA ILE A 68 -2.75 1.88 -2.05
C ILE A 68 -3.34 2.02 -3.44
N ASN A 69 -4.46 2.73 -3.52
CA ASN A 69 -5.17 3.00 -4.76
C ASN A 69 -5.41 4.50 -4.95
N MET A 70 -5.00 5.00 -6.12
CA MET A 70 -5.10 6.41 -6.54
C MET A 70 -5.93 6.60 -7.82
N ASP A 71 -6.82 5.65 -8.13
CA ASP A 71 -7.70 5.69 -9.30
C ASP A 71 -8.93 6.56 -9.03
N GLU A 72 -8.85 7.84 -9.41
CA GLU A 72 -9.98 8.76 -9.38
C GLU A 72 -9.89 9.76 -10.53
N GLY A 73 -11.02 10.05 -11.19
CA GLY A 73 -11.06 10.91 -12.38
C GLY A 73 -10.77 12.38 -12.08
N MET A 74 -10.77 12.78 -10.81
CA MET A 74 -10.53 14.14 -10.35
C MET A 74 -9.07 14.42 -9.93
N ILE A 75 -8.18 13.44 -9.97
CA ILE A 75 -6.77 13.60 -9.56
C ILE A 75 -5.82 13.05 -10.63
N ASP A 76 -4.58 13.54 -10.65
CA ASP A 76 -3.49 12.87 -11.37
C ASP A 76 -3.04 11.66 -10.55
N GLY A 77 -3.46 10.47 -10.96
CA GLY A 77 -3.18 9.24 -10.24
C GLY A 77 -1.69 8.86 -10.23
N VAL A 78 -0.92 9.22 -11.26
CA VAL A 78 0.53 8.95 -11.30
C VAL A 78 1.24 9.84 -10.30
N GLU A 79 0.96 11.15 -10.33
CA GLU A 79 1.55 12.11 -9.38
C GLU A 79 1.16 11.76 -7.93
N ALA A 80 -0.13 11.47 -7.70
CA ALA A 80 -0.63 11.12 -6.38
C ALA A 80 0.00 9.82 -5.83
N MET A 81 0.13 8.78 -6.66
CA MET A 81 0.76 7.52 -6.29
C MET A 81 2.22 7.72 -5.90
N VAL A 82 3.02 8.37 -6.76
CA VAL A 82 4.44 8.63 -6.51
C VAL A 82 4.63 9.45 -5.23
N LYS A 83 3.86 10.52 -5.08
CA LYS A 83 3.96 11.41 -3.92
C LYS A 83 3.62 10.69 -2.63
N PHE A 84 2.50 9.95 -2.60
CA PHE A 84 2.08 9.27 -1.39
C PHE A 84 3.03 8.12 -1.02
N LEU A 85 3.52 7.36 -2.00
CA LEU A 85 4.49 6.29 -1.74
C LEU A 85 5.81 6.82 -1.19
N HIS A 86 6.36 7.93 -1.72
CA HIS A 86 7.56 8.52 -1.12
C HIS A 86 7.37 8.90 0.35
N LEU A 87 6.19 9.40 0.72
CA LEU A 87 5.86 9.73 2.10
C LEU A 87 5.70 8.47 2.95
N VAL A 88 4.98 7.45 2.45
CA VAL A 88 4.85 6.15 3.11
C VAL A 88 6.22 5.53 3.39
N MET A 89 7.13 5.58 2.41
CA MET A 89 8.50 5.06 2.56
C MET A 89 9.36 5.87 3.52
N SER A 90 8.99 7.12 3.83
CA SER A 90 9.66 7.94 4.84
C SER A 90 9.21 7.66 6.27
N GLU A 91 8.11 6.92 6.46
CA GLU A 91 7.53 6.56 7.75
C GLU A 91 7.81 5.08 8.08
N PRO A 92 8.80 4.76 8.93
CA PRO A 92 9.23 3.37 9.17
C PRO A 92 8.12 2.46 9.70
N ASP A 93 7.20 3.01 10.49
CA ASP A 93 6.06 2.26 11.05
C ASP A 93 5.12 1.73 9.97
N ILE A 94 5.04 2.42 8.83
CA ILE A 94 4.23 2.01 7.68
C ILE A 94 5.10 1.19 6.71
N ALA A 95 6.29 1.71 6.38
CA ALA A 95 7.20 1.10 5.42
C ALA A 95 7.69 -0.30 5.81
N LYS A 96 7.55 -0.72 7.08
CA LYS A 96 7.90 -2.07 7.53
C LYS A 96 7.09 -3.18 6.86
N VAL A 97 5.83 -2.93 6.49
CA VAL A 97 4.99 -3.93 5.80
C VAL A 97 5.03 -3.74 4.28
N PRO A 98 4.82 -4.82 3.48
CA PRO A 98 4.71 -4.70 2.04
C PRO A 98 3.56 -3.78 1.59
N ILE A 99 3.75 -3.14 0.45
CA ILE A 99 2.75 -2.30 -0.20
C ILE A 99 2.15 -3.04 -1.40
N MET A 100 0.83 -3.11 -1.45
CA MET A 100 0.06 -3.54 -2.62
C MET A 100 -0.29 -2.29 -3.43
N ILE A 101 0.31 -2.18 -4.62
CA ILE A 101 0.01 -1.09 -5.56
C ILE A 101 -1.23 -1.51 -6.35
N ASP A 102 -2.36 -0.83 -6.10
CA ASP A 102 -3.64 -1.12 -6.75
C ASP A 102 -4.03 0.00 -7.72
N SER A 103 -4.17 -0.37 -8.98
CA SER A 103 -4.69 0.49 -10.03
C SER A 103 -5.13 -0.34 -11.21
N SER A 104 -6.14 0.17 -11.91
CA SER A 104 -6.56 -0.32 -13.23
C SER A 104 -5.69 0.20 -14.38
N LYS A 105 -4.80 1.17 -14.11
CA LYS A 105 -3.97 1.87 -15.10
C LYS A 105 -2.50 1.45 -14.98
N TRP A 106 -1.93 0.94 -16.07
CA TRP A 106 -0.56 0.44 -16.10
C TRP A 106 0.47 1.50 -15.67
N GLU A 107 0.32 2.73 -16.13
CA GLU A 107 1.22 3.84 -15.84
C GLU A 107 1.30 4.16 -14.34
N ILE A 108 0.22 3.96 -13.59
CA ILE A 108 0.19 4.16 -12.14
C ILE A 108 0.90 3.00 -11.44
N ILE A 109 0.65 1.75 -11.87
CA ILE A 109 1.35 0.57 -11.34
C ILE A 109 2.86 0.71 -11.57
N GLU A 110 3.27 1.05 -12.78
CA GLU A 110 4.70 1.20 -13.13
C GLU A 110 5.35 2.33 -12.34
N ALA A 111 4.68 3.46 -12.16
CA ALA A 111 5.17 4.56 -11.33
C ALA A 111 5.30 4.14 -9.87
N GLY A 112 4.30 3.44 -9.32
CA GLY A 112 4.34 2.94 -7.95
C GLY A 112 5.49 1.96 -7.71
N LEU A 113 5.72 1.03 -8.66
CA LEU A 113 6.81 0.05 -8.58
C LEU A 113 8.20 0.69 -8.55
N LYS A 114 8.37 1.91 -9.07
CA LYS A 114 9.64 2.66 -9.02
C LYS A 114 9.86 3.38 -7.69
N CYS A 115 8.83 3.47 -6.83
CA CYS A 115 8.85 4.19 -5.57
C CYS A 115 8.97 3.27 -4.35
N VAL A 116 8.57 2.02 -4.50
CA VAL A 116 8.76 0.96 -3.50
C VAL A 116 10.04 0.20 -3.82
N GLN A 117 10.68 -0.35 -2.79
CA GLN A 117 11.99 -1.03 -2.80
C GLN A 117 12.51 -1.52 -4.15
#